data_AF-A0A535X851-F1
#
_entry.id   AF-A0A535X851-F1
#
_cell.length_a   1.000
_cell.length_b   1.000
_cell.length_c   1.000
_cell.angle_alpha   90.00
_cell.angle_beta   90.00
_cell.angle_gamma   90.00
#
_symmetry.space_group_name_H-M   'P 1'
#
loop_
_entity.id
_entity.type
_entity.pdbx_description
1 polymer ?
#
loop_
_entity_poly.entity_id
_entity_poly.type
_entity_poly.pdbx_seq_one_letter_code
_entity_poly.pdbx_strand_id
1 'polypeptide(L)'
;MDNPADGQVEFAVTCDVLTGHLPVGARVLDLGGGPGRYAIWLAEHEYRVTLADVSPELLAIARERIDVAGVEVQAIVEADARDLAAWADVSFDAVVCLGPFYHSPKPATARGQHLRFAAYWWTVVWRSSL
;
A
#
# COMPACT_ATOMS: atom_id res chain seq x y z
N MET A 1 23.47 -4.02 5.96
CA MET A 1 23.70 -4.56 7.32
C MET A 1 22.33 -4.98 7.77
N ASP A 2 22.00 -6.27 7.62
CA ASP A 2 20.62 -6.72 7.73
C ASP A 2 20.43 -7.33 9.12
N ASN A 3 20.07 -6.48 10.08
CA ASN A 3 19.55 -6.95 11.35
C ASN A 3 18.07 -7.33 11.13
N PRO A 4 17.66 -8.59 11.37
CA PRO A 4 16.28 -9.03 11.17
C PRO A 4 15.23 -8.22 11.95
N ALA A 5 15.65 -7.49 12.99
CA ALA A 5 14.78 -6.64 13.79
C ALA A 5 14.47 -5.28 13.13
N ASP A 6 15.30 -4.80 12.19
CA ASP A 6 15.22 -3.43 11.67
C ASP A 6 13.91 -3.20 10.89
N GLY A 7 13.38 -4.22 10.22
CA GLY A 7 12.10 -4.15 9.51
C GLY A 7 10.88 -4.66 10.28
N GLN A 8 11.05 -5.24 11.48
CA GLN A 8 9.93 -5.78 12.26
C GLN A 8 9.26 -4.70 13.11
N VAL A 9 10.05 -3.82 13.73
CA VAL A 9 9.53 -2.70 14.52
C VAL A 9 8.82 -1.70 13.62
N GLU A 10 9.43 -1.31 12.50
CA GLU A 10 8.81 -0.41 11.51
C GLU A 10 7.45 -0.95 11.04
N PHE A 11 7.40 -2.23 10.69
CA PHE A 11 6.18 -2.87 10.24
C PHE A 11 5.11 -2.88 11.32
N ALA A 12 5.45 -3.29 12.54
CA ALA A 12 4.49 -3.34 13.65
C ALA A 12 3.92 -1.95 13.96
N VAL A 13 4.78 -0.92 14.00
CA VAL A 13 4.36 0.48 14.22
C VAL A 13 3.48 0.97 13.07
N THR A 14 3.85 0.66 11.82
CA THR A 14 3.06 1.05 10.65
C THR A 14 1.68 0.41 10.69
N CYS A 15 1.60 -0.88 11.01
CA CYS A 15 0.32 -1.59 11.14
C CYS A 15 -0.57 -0.99 12.25
N ASP A 16 0.00 -0.63 13.41
CA ASP A 16 -0.72 0.03 14.51
C ASP A 16 -1.26 1.41 14.10
N VAL A 17 -0.46 2.18 13.35
CA VAL A 17 -0.92 3.46 12.80
C VAL A 17 -2.06 3.24 11.80
N LEU A 18 -1.96 2.25 10.91
CA LEU A 18 -3.00 1.97 9.92
C LEU A 18 -4.33 1.60 10.60
N THR A 19 -4.33 0.74 11.62
CA THR A 19 -5.57 0.35 12.33
C THR A 19 -6.17 1.48 13.13
N GLY A 20 -5.35 2.38 13.68
CA GLY A 20 -5.83 3.57 14.38
C GLY A 20 -6.52 4.59 13.47
N HIS A 21 -6.23 4.57 12.16
CA HIS A 21 -6.69 5.58 11.21
C HIS A 21 -7.64 5.07 10.13
N LEU A 22 -7.68 3.76 9.87
CA LEU A 22 -8.54 3.14 8.87
C LEU A 22 -9.71 2.40 9.53
N PRO A 23 -10.95 2.62 9.08
CA PRO A 23 -12.06 1.78 9.52
C PRO A 23 -11.89 0.37 8.97
N VAL A 24 -12.31 -0.64 9.76
CA VAL A 24 -12.40 -2.03 9.31
C VAL A 24 -13.19 -2.11 8.01
N GLY A 25 -12.72 -2.90 7.04
CA GLY A 25 -13.35 -3.02 5.72
C GLY A 25 -13.02 -1.90 4.73
N ALA A 26 -12.18 -0.93 5.10
CA ALA A 26 -11.71 0.11 4.18
C ALA A 26 -11.06 -0.50 2.92
N ARG A 27 -11.29 0.16 1.78
CA ARG A 27 -10.61 -0.15 0.51
C ARG A 27 -9.26 0.52 0.48
N VAL A 28 -8.21 -0.27 0.38
CA VAL A 28 -6.83 0.22 0.45
C VAL A 28 -6.10 -0.10 -0.85
N LEU A 29 -5.45 0.89 -1.44
CA LEU A 29 -4.47 0.68 -2.50
C LEU A 29 -3.07 0.61 -1.87
N ASP A 30 -2.39 -0.52 -1.97
CA ASP A 30 -0.97 -0.68 -1.64
C ASP A 30 -0.14 -0.37 -2.89
N LEU A 31 0.26 0.90 -3.04
CA LEU A 31 0.95 1.43 -4.21
C LEU A 31 2.47 1.30 -4.03
N GLY A 32 3.12 0.50 -4.88
CA GLY A 32 4.49 0.06 -4.68
C GLY A 32 4.58 -1.05 -3.62
N GLY A 33 3.55 -1.91 -3.53
CA GLY A 33 3.45 -2.95 -2.50
C GLY A 33 4.46 -4.09 -2.64
N GLY A 34 5.19 -4.15 -3.76
CA GLY A 34 6.23 -5.13 -4.04
C GLY A 34 5.76 -6.56 -3.81
N PRO A 35 6.45 -7.37 -2.99
CA PRO A 35 6.12 -8.77 -2.76
C PRO A 35 4.97 -8.98 -1.75
N GLY A 36 4.16 -7.94 -1.48
CA GLY A 36 2.87 -8.07 -0.81
C GLY A 36 2.88 -8.10 0.72
N ARG A 37 3.94 -7.66 1.39
CA ARG A 37 4.03 -7.72 2.87
C ARG A 37 2.86 -7.00 3.55
N TYR A 38 2.59 -5.76 3.17
CA TYR A 38 1.50 -4.98 3.74
C TYR A 38 0.14 -5.40 3.18
N ALA A 39 0.05 -5.69 1.88
CA ALA A 39 -1.19 -6.19 1.30
C ALA A 39 -1.71 -7.47 1.95
N ILE A 40 -0.85 -8.44 2.25
CA ILE A 40 -1.23 -9.66 2.97
C ILE A 40 -1.75 -9.31 4.36
N TRP A 41 -0.97 -8.54 5.13
CA TRP A 41 -1.36 -8.16 6.49
C TRP A 41 -2.69 -7.40 6.51
N LEU A 42 -2.89 -6.46 5.59
CA LEU A 42 -4.15 -5.73 5.46
C LEU A 42 -5.31 -6.67 5.11
N ALA A 43 -5.10 -7.63 4.20
CA ALA A 43 -6.14 -8.62 3.86
C ALA A 43 -6.50 -9.52 5.07
N GLU A 44 -5.52 -9.92 5.89
CA GLU A 44 -5.76 -10.67 7.14
C GLU A 44 -6.62 -9.89 8.14
N HIS A 45 -6.59 -8.55 8.08
CA HIS A 45 -7.32 -7.65 8.98
C HIS A 45 -8.59 -7.06 8.33
N GLU A 46 -9.20 -7.82 7.41
CA GLU A 46 -10.50 -7.53 6.79
C GLU A 46 -10.52 -6.28 5.88
N TYR A 47 -9.36 -5.73 5.52
CA TYR A 47 -9.29 -4.65 4.53
C TYR A 47 -9.48 -5.17 3.11
N ARG A 48 -10.07 -4.34 2.24
CA ARG A 48 -10.25 -4.66 0.82
C ARG A 48 -9.07 -4.11 0.03
N VAL A 49 -8.08 -4.95 -0.18
CA VAL A 49 -6.78 -4.49 -0.70
C VAL A 49 -6.66 -4.65 -2.20
N THR A 50 -6.21 -3.61 -2.89
CA THR A 50 -5.61 -3.72 -4.23
C THR A 50 -4.11 -3.49 -4.09
N LEU A 51 -3.30 -4.43 -4.57
CA LEU A 51 -1.85 -4.27 -4.62
C LEU A 51 -1.43 -3.81 -6.02
N ALA A 52 -0.57 -2.79 -6.08
CA ALA A 52 -0.02 -2.27 -7.30
C ALA A 52 1.51 -2.14 -7.20
N ASP A 53 2.24 -2.57 -8.23
CA ASP A 53 3.69 -2.38 -8.31
C ASP A 53 4.13 -2.29 -9.78
N VAL A 54 5.28 -1.69 -10.05
CA VAL A 54 5.83 -1.58 -11.40
C VAL A 54 6.60 -2.84 -11.82
N SER A 55 7.05 -3.66 -10.86
CA SER A 55 7.82 -4.87 -11.13
C SER A 55 6.91 -6.09 -11.25
N PRO A 56 6.73 -6.66 -12.47
CA PRO A 56 5.95 -7.88 -12.64
C PRO A 56 6.54 -9.08 -11.88
N GLU A 57 7.87 -9.10 -11.65
CA GLU A 57 8.54 -10.13 -10.85
C GLU A 57 8.12 -10.07 -9.38
N LEU A 58 8.03 -8.88 -8.79
CA LEU A 58 7.54 -8.70 -7.42
C LEU A 58 6.06 -9.06 -7.31
N LEU A 59 5.25 -8.73 -8.32
CA LEU A 59 3.84 -9.10 -8.36
C LEU A 59 3.63 -10.62 -8.44
N ALA A 60 4.49 -11.34 -9.15
CA ALA A 60 4.47 -12.80 -9.18
C ALA A 60 4.74 -13.39 -7.78
N ILE A 61 5.78 -12.88 -7.09
CA ILE A 61 6.09 -13.27 -5.71
C ILE A 61 4.94 -12.91 -4.76
N ALA A 62 4.31 -11.75 -4.93
CA ALA A 62 3.16 -11.34 -4.13
C ALA A 62 2.01 -12.33 -4.29
N ARG A 63 1.71 -12.76 -5.52
CA ARG A 63 0.67 -13.76 -5.80
C ARG A 63 0.90 -15.05 -5.01
N GLU A 64 2.11 -15.61 -5.13
CA GLU A 64 2.48 -16.85 -4.42
C GLU A 64 2.33 -16.71 -2.91
N ARG A 65 2.77 -15.58 -2.34
CA ARG A 65 2.68 -15.34 -0.90
C ARG A 65 1.26 -15.13 -0.41
N ILE A 66 0.43 -14.45 -1.19
CA ILE A 66 -0.99 -14.26 -0.91
C ILE A 66 -1.71 -15.61 -0.92
N ASP A 67 -1.44 -16.46 -1.91
CA ASP A 67 -1.98 -17.81 -2.01
C ASP A 67 -1.56 -18.67 -0.80
N VAL A 68 -0.29 -18.61 -0.40
CA VAL A 68 0.24 -19.34 0.77
C VAL A 68 -0.37 -18.83 2.08
N ALA A 69 -0.59 -17.52 2.21
CA ALA A 69 -1.25 -16.93 3.38
C ALA A 69 -2.75 -17.27 3.44
N GLY A 70 -3.35 -17.70 2.33
CA GLY A 70 -4.76 -18.07 2.26
C GLY A 70 -5.70 -16.87 2.38
N VAL A 71 -5.24 -15.69 1.96
CA VAL A 71 -6.00 -14.43 2.02
C VAL A 71 -6.45 -13.99 0.64
N GLU A 72 -7.51 -13.19 0.58
CA GLU A 72 -8.01 -12.63 -0.67
C GLU A 72 -7.63 -11.15 -0.79
N VAL A 73 -7.04 -10.79 -1.94
CA VAL A 73 -6.89 -9.38 -2.36
C VAL A 73 -7.81 -9.11 -3.55
N GLN A 74 -8.35 -7.90 -3.64
CA GLN A 74 -9.28 -7.50 -4.69
C GLN A 74 -8.61 -7.52 -6.08
N ALA A 75 -7.35 -7.09 -6.15
CA ALA A 75 -6.58 -7.09 -7.37
C ALA A 75 -5.08 -7.01 -7.09
N ILE A 76 -4.29 -7.49 -8.05
CA ILE A 76 -2.84 -7.32 -8.13
C ILE A 76 -2.56 -6.80 -9.53
N VAL A 77 -2.05 -5.57 -9.62
CA VAL A 77 -2.00 -4.78 -10.85
C VAL A 77 -0.58 -4.28 -11.10
N GLU A 78 -0.11 -4.39 -12.35
CA GLU A 78 1.11 -3.71 -12.78
C GLU A 78 0.79 -2.23 -13.01
N ALA A 79 1.39 -1.34 -12.22
CA ALA A 79 1.18 0.10 -12.34
C ALA A 79 2.39 0.91 -11.89
N ASP A 80 2.65 2.01 -12.61
CA ASP A 80 3.63 3.00 -12.22
C ASP A 80 2.98 4.01 -11.26
N ALA A 81 3.54 4.18 -10.06
CA ALA A 81 3.06 5.15 -9.08
C ALA A 81 3.12 6.62 -9.57
N ARG A 82 3.84 6.89 -10.67
CA ARG A 82 3.92 8.20 -11.32
C ARG A 82 2.76 8.45 -12.30
N ASP A 83 2.06 7.41 -12.73
CA ASP A 83 0.92 7.49 -13.63
C ASP A 83 -0.34 6.94 -12.95
N LEU A 84 -1.14 7.86 -12.40
CA LEU A 84 -2.37 7.52 -11.69
C LEU A 84 -3.61 7.54 -12.59
N ALA A 85 -3.46 7.68 -13.91
CA ALA A 85 -4.61 7.74 -14.82
C ALA A 85 -5.48 6.48 -14.74
N ALA A 86 -4.87 5.32 -14.49
CA ALA A 86 -5.56 4.05 -14.31
C ALA A 86 -6.50 4.01 -13.08
N TRP A 87 -6.36 4.95 -12.15
CA TRP A 87 -7.13 4.99 -10.90
C TRP A 87 -8.14 6.15 -10.85
N ALA A 88 -8.30 6.91 -11.94
CA ALA A 88 -9.12 8.12 -11.97
C ALA A 88 -10.61 7.87 -11.61
N ASP A 89 -11.15 6.71 -11.98
CA ASP A 89 -12.54 6.32 -11.69
C ASP A 89 -12.67 5.37 -10.49
N VAL A 90 -11.56 5.04 -9.83
CA VAL A 90 -11.53 4.11 -8.70
C VAL A 90 -11.40 4.89 -7.40
N SER A 91 -12.36 4.70 -6.50
CA SER A 91 -12.28 5.29 -5.17
C SER A 91 -11.62 4.31 -4.20
N PHE A 92 -10.65 4.78 -3.42
CA PHE A 92 -10.07 4.06 -2.29
C PHE A 92 -10.33 4.83 -1.00
N ASP A 93 -10.53 4.14 0.11
CA ASP A 93 -10.63 4.79 1.41
C ASP A 93 -9.26 5.21 1.94
N ALA A 94 -8.18 4.57 1.46
CA ALA A 94 -6.79 4.97 1.64
C ALA A 94 -5.86 4.46 0.52
N VAL A 95 -4.75 5.15 0.30
CA VAL A 95 -3.65 4.72 -0.59
C VAL A 95 -2.38 4.74 0.23
N VAL A 96 -1.76 3.58 0.46
CA VAL A 96 -0.51 3.44 1.21
C VAL A 96 0.66 3.22 0.27
N CYS A 97 1.85 3.65 0.67
CA CYS A 97 3.08 3.53 -0.12
C CYS A 97 4.24 3.22 0.85
N LEU A 98 4.40 1.94 1.17
CA LEU A 98 5.17 1.48 2.33
C LEU A 98 6.41 0.65 1.96
N GLY A 99 6.86 0.75 0.71
CA GLY A 99 8.06 0.08 0.22
C GLY A 99 9.36 0.73 0.70
N PRO A 100 10.49 0.00 0.70
CA PRO A 100 11.81 0.53 1.03
C PRO A 100 12.30 1.46 -0.10
N PHE A 101 11.86 2.72 -0.11
CA PHE A 101 12.30 3.75 -1.09
C PHE A 101 13.73 4.25 -0.82
N TYR A 102 14.72 3.36 -0.78
CA TYR A 102 16.12 3.77 -0.61
C TYR A 102 16.75 4.35 -1.89
N HIS A 103 16.08 4.31 -3.05
CA HIS A 103 16.72 4.67 -4.34
C HIS A 103 15.92 5.54 -5.33
N SER A 104 14.72 6.04 -5.03
CA SER A 104 13.97 6.85 -6.01
C SER A 104 13.99 8.36 -5.69
N PRO A 105 14.49 9.23 -6.59
CA PRO A 105 14.45 10.67 -6.38
C PRO A 105 13.13 11.24 -6.92
N LYS A 106 12.30 11.73 -5.99
CA LYS A 106 11.17 12.69 -6.08
C LYS A 106 9.75 12.10 -5.92
N PRO A 107 8.92 12.70 -5.03
CA PRO A 107 7.50 12.38 -4.95
C PRO A 107 6.74 12.85 -6.20
N ALA A 108 5.85 12.00 -6.72
CA ALA A 108 4.93 12.37 -7.80
C ALA A 108 3.86 13.34 -7.27
N THR A 109 3.61 14.44 -7.99
CA THR A 109 2.57 15.42 -7.66
C THR A 109 1.33 15.14 -8.52
N ALA A 110 0.24 14.64 -7.92
CA ALA A 110 -1.06 14.55 -8.58
C ALA A 110 -1.87 15.83 -8.31
N ARG A 111 -2.43 16.46 -9.36
CA ARG A 111 -3.41 17.56 -9.23
C ARG A 111 -4.82 17.00 -9.33
N GLY A 112 -5.56 17.05 -8.23
CA GLY A 112 -6.98 16.70 -8.13
C GLY A 112 -7.46 16.97 -6.70
N GLN A 113 -8.64 17.56 -6.54
CA GLN A 113 -9.07 18.28 -5.35
C GLN A 113 -9.24 17.39 -4.10
N HIS A 114 -8.93 17.97 -2.92
CA HIS A 114 -9.12 17.43 -1.55
C HIS A 114 -8.07 16.42 -1.03
N LEU A 115 -6.79 16.83 -1.08
CA LEU A 115 -5.67 16.15 -0.42
C LEU A 115 -5.48 16.70 1.01
N ARG A 116 -5.57 15.86 2.04
CA ARG A 116 -5.06 16.18 3.38
C ARG A 116 -3.89 15.23 3.69
N PHE A 117 -2.71 15.84 3.85
CA PHE A 117 -1.44 15.15 4.07
C PHE A 117 -1.17 15.06 5.58
N ALA A 118 -1.01 13.86 6.12
CA ALA A 118 -0.38 13.65 7.42
C ALA A 118 0.76 12.65 7.19
N ALA A 119 1.97 13.18 7.06
CA ALA A 119 3.18 12.39 6.88
C ALA A 119 3.83 12.14 8.24
N TYR A 120 3.91 10.87 8.65
CA TYR A 120 4.97 10.40 9.52
C TYR A 120 5.68 9.29 8.75
N TRP A 121 6.86 9.63 8.22
CA TRP A 121 7.75 8.73 7.48
C TRP A 121 7.03 7.98 6.34
N TRP A 122 6.93 8.66 5.18
CA TRP A 122 6.44 8.22 3.85
C TRP A 122 5.05 7.58 3.71
N THR A 123 4.34 7.29 4.80
CA THR A 123 2.94 6.87 4.74
C THR A 123 2.07 8.02 4.22
N VAL A 124 1.51 7.85 3.03
CA VAL A 124 0.38 8.66 2.58
C VAL A 124 -0.88 7.92 3.04
N VAL A 125 -1.83 8.62 3.66
CA VAL A 125 -3.19 8.13 3.91
C VAL A 125 -4.12 9.19 3.36
N TRP A 126 -4.86 8.87 2.30
CA TRP A 126 -5.96 9.73 1.84
C TRP A 126 -7.26 9.30 2.54
N ARG A 127 -8.19 10.21 2.76
CA ARG A 127 -9.57 9.91 3.19
C ARG A 127 -10.52 10.68 2.29
N SER A 128 -11.31 9.99 1.48
CA SER A 128 -12.45 10.61 0.81
C SER A 128 -13.41 11.10 1.89
N SER A 129 -13.61 12.40 2.00
CA SER A 129 -14.81 12.93 2.66
C SER A 129 -15.85 13.10 1.55
N LEU A 130 -17.02 12.48 1.75
CA LEU A 130 -18.23 12.85 1.01
C LEU A 130 -18.47 14.37 1.11
#